data_AF-X0XU84-F1
#
_entry.id   AF-X0XU84-F1
#
_cell.length_a   1.000
_cell.length_b   1.000
_cell.length_c   1.000
_cell.angle_alpha   90.00
_cell.angle_beta   90.00
_cell.angle_gamma   90.00
#
_symmetry.space_group_name_H-M   'P 1'
#
loop_
_entity.id
_entity.type
_entity.pdbx_description
1 polymer ?
#
loop_
_entity_poly.entity_id
_entity_poly.type
_entity_poly.pdbx_seq_one_letter_code
_entity_poly.pdbx_strand_id
1 'polypeptide(L)'
;KDKRSIIYIVGIFVFIILFSGTENFYSFPINPYKSLFTLLRYPNSRIIDRQENSFARLELVESEGVKYAPGLSLNFSGEIPEQLGLVTDGDGLSAITKLEGEDDLEGLGKIEFSDYISSALGFHLIGDKRKVLIIGPGGGLDILGGIYNEEEEIWGIEMNPDVKILLEGNYADYSGNIYNREGIKILTGEGRSILKGLEQ
;
A
#
# COMPACT_ATOMS: atom_id res chain seq x y z
N LYS A 1 6.46 22.33 55.09
CA LYS A 1 5.87 22.00 53.77
C LYS A 1 6.74 22.66 52.71
N ASP A 2 7.48 21.88 51.95
CA ASP A 2 8.62 22.34 51.16
C ASP A 2 8.17 23.14 49.93
N LYS A 3 8.50 24.44 49.87
CA LYS A 3 8.07 25.35 48.80
C LYS A 3 8.53 24.87 47.42
N ARG A 4 9.60 24.08 47.36
CA ARG A 4 10.12 23.48 46.12
C ARG A 4 9.13 22.47 45.52
N SER A 5 8.50 21.64 46.34
CA SER A 5 7.52 20.64 45.87
C SER A 5 6.28 21.30 45.24
N ILE A 6 5.86 22.45 45.74
CA ILE A 6 4.72 23.21 45.18
C ILE A 6 5.07 23.76 43.79
N ILE A 7 6.31 24.23 43.60
CA ILE A 7 6.77 24.75 42.29
C ILE A 7 6.78 23.63 41.24
N TYR A 8 7.25 22.42 41.60
CA TYR A 8 7.23 21.29 40.66
C TYR A 8 5.81 20.85 40.31
N ILE A 9 4.89 20.80 41.28
CA ILE A 9 3.49 20.43 41.04
C ILE A 9 2.83 21.46 40.12
N VAL A 10 3.04 22.76 40.38
CA VAL A 10 2.51 23.82 39.51
C VAL A 10 3.12 23.74 38.11
N GLY A 11 4.43 23.49 38.00
CA GLY A 11 5.10 23.32 36.71
C GLY A 11 4.55 22.14 35.90
N ILE A 12 4.34 20.98 36.54
CA ILE A 12 3.73 19.81 35.90
C ILE A 12 2.29 20.12 35.47
N PHE A 13 1.51 20.79 36.31
CA PHE A 13 0.12 21.14 36.00
C PHE A 13 0.04 22.12 34.82
N VAL A 14 0.93 23.12 34.77
CA VAL A 14 1.06 24.04 33.64
C VAL A 14 1.50 23.30 32.37
N PHE A 15 2.46 22.37 32.47
CA PHE A 15 2.88 21.54 31.33
C PHE A 15 1.72 20.70 30.80
N ILE A 16 0.97 20.02 31.67
CA ILE A 16 -0.20 19.24 31.27
C ILE A 16 -1.24 20.13 30.61
N ILE A 17 -1.55 21.32 31.14
CA ILE A 17 -2.53 22.25 30.54
C ILE A 17 -2.06 22.73 29.16
N LEU A 18 -0.77 23.07 29.02
CA LEU A 18 -0.21 23.55 27.76
C LEU A 18 -0.23 22.46 26.68
N PHE A 19 -0.05 21.20 27.06
CA PHE A 19 -0.02 20.06 26.12
C PHE A 19 -1.34 19.28 26.02
N SER A 20 -2.32 19.50 26.91
CA SER A 20 -3.63 18.84 26.83
C SER A 20 -4.51 19.40 25.72
N GLY A 21 -4.22 20.61 25.24
CA GLY A 21 -4.94 21.24 24.13
C GLY A 21 -4.27 21.06 22.76
N THR A 22 -3.17 20.30 22.66
CA THR A 22 -2.31 20.30 21.47
C THR A 22 -2.65 19.22 20.44
N GLU A 23 -3.81 18.56 20.53
CA GLU A 23 -4.19 17.51 19.57
C GLU A 23 -4.15 18.00 18.10
N ASN A 24 -4.25 19.32 17.88
CA ASN A 24 -4.25 19.94 16.54
C ASN A 24 -2.91 20.56 16.09
N PHE A 25 -1.80 20.41 16.83
CA PHE A 25 -0.51 21.01 16.40
C PHE A 25 0.13 20.30 15.19
N TYR A 26 -0.36 19.11 14.82
CA TYR A 26 0.24 18.25 13.80
C TYR A 26 -0.57 18.13 12.50
N SER A 27 -1.48 19.06 12.20
CA SER A 27 -2.09 19.11 10.86
C SER A 27 -1.19 19.88 9.90
N PHE A 28 -0.14 19.24 9.38
CA PHE A 28 0.57 19.78 8.22
C PHE A 28 -0.41 19.83 7.04
N PRO A 29 -0.72 21.01 6.49
CA PRO A 29 -1.62 21.10 5.35
C PRO A 29 -0.97 20.37 4.16
N ILE A 30 -1.61 19.28 3.73
CA ILE A 30 -1.17 18.57 2.54
C ILE A 30 -1.52 19.43 1.32
N ASN A 31 -0.60 19.50 0.37
CA ASN A 31 -0.81 20.22 -0.87
C ASN A 31 -2.10 19.70 -1.59
N PRO A 32 -3.10 20.56 -1.87
CA PRO A 32 -4.39 20.15 -2.45
C PRO A 32 -4.30 19.66 -3.92
N TYR A 33 -3.11 19.73 -4.52
CA TYR A 33 -2.84 19.23 -5.87
C TYR A 33 -2.28 17.80 -5.89
N LYS A 34 -2.02 17.17 -4.72
CA LYS A 34 -1.60 15.77 -4.67
C LYS A 34 -2.74 14.81 -5.03
N SER A 35 -2.37 13.62 -5.51
CA SER A 35 -3.28 12.59 -6.03
C SER A 35 -4.45 12.25 -5.11
N LEU A 36 -4.25 12.23 -3.79
CA LEU A 36 -5.32 12.03 -2.79
C LEU A 36 -6.52 12.96 -3.02
N PHE A 37 -6.26 14.26 -3.19
CA PHE A 37 -7.33 15.24 -3.35
C PHE A 37 -8.01 15.16 -4.71
N THR A 38 -7.35 14.59 -5.71
CA THR A 38 -7.99 14.25 -6.99
C THR A 38 -8.98 13.10 -6.80
N LEU A 39 -8.58 12.03 -6.09
CA LEU A 39 -9.45 10.90 -5.80
C LEU A 39 -10.67 11.29 -4.95
N LEU A 40 -10.47 12.21 -4.00
CA LEU A 40 -11.53 12.72 -3.11
C LEU A 40 -12.51 13.70 -3.78
N ARG A 41 -12.31 14.04 -5.06
CA ARG A 41 -13.29 14.86 -5.83
C ARG A 41 -14.38 14.02 -6.46
N TYR A 42 -14.19 12.70 -6.56
CA TYR A 42 -15.23 11.81 -7.09
C TYR A 42 -16.40 11.71 -6.10
N PRO A 43 -17.64 11.56 -6.57
CA PRO A 43 -18.79 11.35 -5.69
C PRO A 43 -18.57 10.16 -4.75
N ASN A 44 -19.09 10.26 -3.52
CA ASN A 44 -19.02 9.21 -2.50
C ASN A 44 -17.61 8.73 -2.10
N SER A 45 -16.56 9.44 -2.53
CA SER A 45 -15.19 9.09 -2.18
C SER A 45 -14.87 9.44 -0.72
N ARG A 46 -14.09 8.57 -0.06
CA ARG A 46 -13.70 8.76 1.34
C ARG A 46 -12.39 8.04 1.67
N ILE A 47 -11.67 8.57 2.64
CA ILE A 47 -10.57 7.85 3.30
C ILE A 47 -11.21 6.84 4.26
N ILE A 48 -10.89 5.57 4.08
CA ILE A 48 -11.45 4.46 4.87
C ILE A 48 -10.47 3.93 5.92
N ASP A 49 -9.17 4.13 5.73
CA ASP A 49 -8.13 3.83 6.70
C ASP A 49 -7.00 4.87 6.59
N ARG A 50 -6.35 5.16 7.70
CA ARG A 50 -5.19 6.05 7.79
C ARG A 50 -4.21 5.50 8.82
N GLN A 51 -2.98 5.29 8.38
CA GLN A 51 -1.86 4.94 9.24
C GLN A 51 -0.77 5.99 9.11
N GLU A 52 -0.06 6.29 10.19
CA GLU A 52 1.04 7.25 10.18
C GLU A 52 2.17 6.74 11.05
N ASN A 53 3.38 6.68 10.49
CA ASN A 53 4.57 6.22 11.19
C ASN A 53 5.79 7.10 10.82
N SER A 54 6.98 6.71 11.27
CA SER A 54 8.22 7.46 11.01
C SER A 54 8.66 7.48 9.54
N PHE A 55 8.06 6.65 8.68
CA PHE A 55 8.36 6.61 7.25
C PHE A 55 7.43 7.52 6.46
N ALA A 56 6.12 7.39 6.66
CA ALA A 56 5.11 8.13 5.90
C ALA A 56 3.73 8.08 6.55
N ARG A 57 2.82 8.91 6.04
CA ARG A 57 1.37 8.77 6.20
C ARG A 57 0.80 7.93 5.06
N LEU A 58 0.17 6.80 5.38
CA LEU A 58 -0.60 6.00 4.44
C LEU A 58 -2.08 6.32 4.57
N GLU A 59 -2.75 6.50 3.44
CA GLU A 59 -4.20 6.69 3.41
C GLU A 59 -4.80 5.72 2.38
N LEU A 60 -5.79 4.96 2.81
CA LEU A 60 -6.56 4.07 1.95
C LEU A 60 -7.87 4.77 1.58
N VAL A 61 -8.14 4.82 0.28
CA VAL A 61 -9.20 5.64 -0.31
C VAL A 61 -10.16 4.74 -1.08
N GLU A 62 -11.42 4.79 -0.69
CA GLU A 62 -12.53 4.26 -1.49
C GLU A 62 -13.01 5.37 -2.41
N SER A 63 -12.94 5.15 -3.73
CA SER A 63 -13.37 6.12 -4.73
C SER A 63 -13.57 5.44 -6.08
N GLU A 64 -14.66 5.77 -6.78
CA GLU A 64 -14.89 5.31 -8.16
C GLU A 64 -13.80 5.78 -9.15
N GLY A 65 -13.03 6.80 -8.76
CA GLY A 65 -11.88 7.31 -9.52
C GLY A 65 -10.63 6.43 -9.42
N VAL A 66 -10.60 5.42 -8.54
CA VAL A 66 -9.45 4.50 -8.45
C VAL A 66 -9.53 3.52 -9.62
N LYS A 67 -8.72 3.78 -10.63
CA LYS A 67 -8.47 2.90 -11.79
C LYS A 67 -6.98 2.84 -12.05
N TYR A 68 -6.29 1.96 -11.33
CA TYR A 68 -4.85 1.84 -11.35
C TYR A 68 -4.41 0.64 -12.21
N ALA A 69 -4.02 0.95 -13.44
CA ALA A 69 -3.38 0.05 -14.40
C ALA A 69 -2.43 0.87 -15.29
N PRO A 70 -1.27 1.30 -14.76
CA PRO A 70 -0.37 2.21 -15.47
C PRO A 70 0.16 1.57 -16.75
N GLY A 71 -0.03 2.24 -17.88
CA GLY A 71 0.41 1.73 -19.18
C GLY A 71 -0.41 0.54 -19.69
N LEU A 72 -1.68 0.42 -19.26
CA LEU A 72 -2.62 -0.55 -19.79
C LEU A 72 -2.76 -0.41 -21.31
N SER A 73 -2.62 -1.53 -22.01
CA SER A 73 -2.74 -1.63 -23.45
C SER A 73 -4.16 -1.32 -23.93
N LEU A 74 -4.27 -0.66 -25.09
CA LEU A 74 -5.55 -0.44 -25.79
C LEU A 74 -6.18 -1.74 -26.31
N ASN A 75 -5.43 -2.85 -26.33
CA ASN A 75 -5.93 -4.16 -26.70
C ASN A 75 -6.63 -4.88 -25.54
N PHE A 76 -6.55 -4.36 -24.32
CA PHE A 76 -7.31 -4.93 -23.20
C PHE A 76 -8.79 -4.56 -23.34
N SER A 77 -9.65 -5.58 -23.31
CA SER A 77 -11.10 -5.42 -23.49
C SER A 77 -11.92 -5.83 -22.26
N GLY A 78 -11.25 -6.31 -21.21
CA GLY A 78 -11.87 -6.63 -19.93
C GLY A 78 -12.12 -5.39 -19.07
N GLU A 79 -12.58 -5.64 -17.86
CA GLU A 79 -12.78 -4.60 -16.84
C GLU A 79 -11.71 -4.74 -15.74
N ILE A 80 -11.20 -3.60 -15.28
CA ILE A 80 -10.37 -3.58 -14.07
C ILE A 80 -11.31 -3.78 -12.88
N PRO A 81 -11.07 -4.78 -12.00
CA PRO A 81 -11.88 -4.99 -10.82
C PRO A 81 -11.91 -3.76 -9.91
N GLU A 82 -12.83 -3.78 -8.95
CA GLU A 82 -12.90 -2.75 -7.92
C GLU A 82 -11.55 -2.62 -7.20
N GLN A 83 -11.13 -1.38 -6.92
CA GLN A 83 -9.83 -1.08 -6.34
C GLN A 83 -9.94 -0.07 -5.22
N LEU A 84 -9.20 -0.30 -4.14
CA LEU A 84 -8.95 0.70 -3.11
C LEU A 84 -7.64 1.41 -3.43
N GLY A 85 -7.64 2.74 -3.41
CA GLY A 85 -6.45 3.54 -3.67
C GLY A 85 -5.61 3.63 -2.41
N LEU A 86 -4.35 3.20 -2.48
CA LEU A 86 -3.37 3.36 -1.41
C LEU A 86 -2.41 4.49 -1.79
N VAL A 87 -2.43 5.58 -1.02
CA VAL A 87 -1.56 6.74 -1.23
C VAL A 87 -0.59 6.92 -0.06
N THR A 88 0.63 7.36 -0.38
CA THR A 88 1.70 7.65 0.57
C THR A 88 1.96 9.15 0.59
N ASP A 89 1.86 9.77 1.76
CA ASP A 89 1.94 11.22 1.98
C ASP A 89 1.00 12.03 1.07
N GLY A 90 -0.16 11.44 0.73
CA GLY A 90 -1.16 12.00 -0.17
C GLY A 90 -0.87 11.87 -1.66
N ASP A 91 0.22 11.20 -2.06
CA ASP A 91 0.57 10.94 -3.47
C ASP A 91 1.01 9.48 -3.70
N GLY A 92 1.64 9.18 -4.85
CA GLY A 92 2.22 7.86 -5.11
C GLY A 92 1.17 6.77 -5.11
N LEU A 93 0.09 6.97 -5.86
CA LEU A 93 -1.03 6.04 -5.93
C LEU A 93 -0.55 4.64 -6.29
N SER A 94 -0.94 3.67 -5.47
CA SER A 94 -1.01 2.24 -5.80
C SER A 94 -2.44 1.77 -5.52
N ALA A 95 -2.79 0.54 -5.88
CA ALA A 95 -4.14 0.03 -5.66
C ALA A 95 -4.16 -1.39 -5.13
N ILE A 96 -5.07 -1.62 -4.19
CA ILE A 96 -5.45 -2.96 -3.73
C ILE A 96 -6.63 -3.40 -4.59
N THR A 97 -6.43 -4.43 -5.42
CA THR A 97 -7.48 -4.97 -6.30
C THR A 97 -8.35 -5.96 -5.53
N LYS A 98 -9.67 -5.85 -5.69
CA LYS A 98 -10.64 -6.73 -5.02
C LYS A 98 -10.67 -8.12 -5.64
N LEU A 99 -10.42 -9.13 -4.82
CA LEU A 99 -10.39 -10.56 -5.20
C LEU A 99 -11.08 -11.47 -4.13
N GLU A 100 -11.93 -10.91 -3.27
CA GLU A 100 -12.58 -11.60 -2.15
C GLU A 100 -13.23 -12.94 -2.54
N GLY A 101 -12.79 -14.04 -1.90
CA GLY A 101 -13.50 -15.33 -1.92
C GLY A 101 -13.57 -16.04 -3.28
N GLU A 102 -12.66 -15.70 -4.19
CA GLU A 102 -12.64 -16.24 -5.55
C GLU A 102 -11.98 -17.62 -5.62
N ASP A 103 -12.53 -18.50 -6.45
CA ASP A 103 -11.83 -19.71 -6.89
C ASP A 103 -10.63 -19.34 -7.77
N ASP A 104 -9.57 -20.16 -7.78
CA ASP A 104 -8.31 -19.86 -8.48
C ASP A 104 -8.49 -19.45 -9.95
N LEU A 105 -9.38 -20.11 -10.69
CA LEU A 105 -9.61 -19.84 -12.12
C LEU A 105 -10.40 -18.53 -12.36
N GLU A 106 -11.35 -18.20 -11.48
CA GLU A 106 -12.11 -16.95 -11.58
C GLU A 106 -11.22 -15.76 -11.20
N GLY A 107 -10.42 -15.93 -10.14
CA GLY A 107 -9.44 -14.96 -9.70
C GLY A 107 -8.40 -14.64 -10.78
N LEU A 108 -7.93 -15.65 -11.54
CA LEU A 108 -7.01 -15.44 -12.66
C LEU A 108 -7.62 -14.55 -13.75
N GLY A 109 -8.89 -14.75 -14.10
CA GLY A 109 -9.59 -13.89 -15.06
C GLY A 109 -9.70 -12.44 -14.61
N LYS A 110 -9.91 -12.20 -13.31
CA LYS A 110 -9.99 -10.84 -12.75
C LYS A 110 -8.67 -10.09 -12.77
N ILE A 111 -7.55 -10.79 -12.80
CA ILE A 111 -6.21 -10.18 -12.80
C ILE A 111 -5.57 -10.16 -14.18
N GLU A 112 -6.25 -10.59 -15.25
CA GLU A 112 -5.74 -10.56 -16.64
C GLU A 112 -5.18 -9.20 -17.05
N PHE A 113 -5.81 -8.10 -16.60
CA PHE A 113 -5.33 -6.75 -16.90
C PHE A 113 -3.87 -6.50 -16.48
N SER A 114 -3.38 -7.23 -15.47
CA SER A 114 -1.99 -7.13 -14.99
C SER A 114 -0.96 -7.66 -16.00
N ASP A 115 -1.39 -8.41 -17.01
CA ASP A 115 -0.55 -8.84 -18.13
C ASP A 115 -0.60 -7.89 -19.33
N TYR A 116 -1.58 -6.98 -19.33
CA TYR A 116 -1.77 -5.98 -20.38
C TYR A 116 -1.14 -4.63 -20.04
N ILE A 117 -0.50 -4.48 -18.89
CA ILE A 117 0.27 -3.28 -18.51
C ILE A 117 1.72 -3.39 -18.96
N SER A 118 2.39 -2.25 -19.08
CA SER A 118 3.76 -2.21 -19.60
C SER A 118 4.79 -2.95 -18.73
N SER A 119 4.56 -3.08 -17.42
CA SER A 119 5.47 -3.82 -16.51
C SER A 119 5.42 -5.34 -16.74
N ALA A 120 4.34 -5.88 -17.32
CA ALA A 120 4.20 -7.30 -17.62
C ALA A 120 5.27 -7.82 -18.58
N LEU A 121 5.85 -6.93 -19.41
CA LEU A 121 6.94 -7.27 -20.34
C LEU A 121 8.09 -8.01 -19.65
N GLY A 122 8.37 -7.73 -18.38
CA GLY A 122 9.39 -8.44 -17.61
C GLY A 122 9.16 -9.95 -17.55
N PHE A 123 7.92 -10.37 -17.29
CA PHE A 123 7.54 -11.79 -17.20
C PHE A 123 7.64 -12.49 -18.56
N HIS A 124 7.30 -11.80 -19.66
CA HIS A 124 7.38 -12.38 -21.01
C HIS A 124 8.80 -12.47 -21.58
N LEU A 125 9.75 -11.68 -21.06
CA LEU A 125 11.14 -11.67 -21.54
C LEU A 125 12.04 -12.64 -20.80
N ILE A 126 11.70 -12.95 -19.56
CA ILE A 126 12.44 -13.87 -18.72
C ILE A 126 11.89 -15.26 -19.05
N GLY A 127 12.73 -16.17 -19.58
CA GLY A 127 12.31 -17.54 -19.95
C GLY A 127 11.94 -18.40 -18.74
N ASP A 128 12.50 -19.60 -18.60
CA ASP A 128 12.10 -20.55 -17.53
C ASP A 128 12.44 -20.13 -16.08
N LYS A 129 12.80 -18.87 -15.80
CA LYS A 129 13.11 -18.44 -14.42
C LYS A 129 11.81 -18.08 -13.70
N ARG A 130 11.36 -18.99 -12.83
CA ARG A 130 10.11 -18.88 -12.07
C ARG A 130 10.24 -18.08 -10.75
N LYS A 131 11.20 -17.15 -10.67
CA LYS A 131 11.53 -16.41 -9.44
C LYS A 131 11.67 -14.93 -9.71
N VAL A 132 10.87 -14.13 -9.01
CA VAL A 132 10.80 -12.68 -9.20
C VAL A 132 11.00 -11.96 -7.88
N LEU A 133 11.70 -10.83 -7.95
CA LEU A 133 11.82 -9.87 -6.86
C LEU A 133 11.18 -8.55 -7.25
N ILE A 134 10.25 -8.07 -6.43
CA ILE A 134 9.53 -6.82 -6.57
C ILE A 134 9.99 -5.88 -5.45
N ILE A 135 10.41 -4.66 -5.81
CA ILE A 135 10.80 -3.63 -4.85
C ILE A 135 9.65 -2.63 -4.76
N GLY A 136 9.06 -2.49 -3.57
CA GLY A 136 7.87 -1.67 -3.33
C GLY A 136 6.61 -2.27 -3.94
N PRO A 137 6.20 -3.51 -3.57
CA PRO A 137 4.99 -4.12 -4.11
C PRO A 137 3.70 -3.32 -3.82
N GLY A 138 3.68 -2.47 -2.78
CA GLY A 138 2.59 -1.52 -2.55
C GLY A 138 1.23 -2.20 -2.43
N GLY A 139 0.26 -1.80 -3.24
CA GLY A 139 -1.07 -2.43 -3.32
C GLY A 139 -1.10 -3.83 -3.98
N GLY A 140 0.03 -4.30 -4.52
CA GLY A 140 0.19 -5.66 -5.01
C GLY A 140 0.06 -5.85 -6.52
N LEU A 141 -0.01 -4.79 -7.34
CA LEU A 141 -0.21 -4.91 -8.80
C LEU A 141 0.83 -5.82 -9.47
N ASP A 142 2.11 -5.64 -9.17
CA ASP A 142 3.18 -6.47 -9.76
C ASP A 142 3.15 -7.91 -9.24
N ILE A 143 2.61 -8.13 -8.03
CA ILE A 143 2.36 -9.49 -7.51
C ILE A 143 1.24 -10.14 -8.31
N LEU A 144 0.17 -9.41 -8.64
CA LEU A 144 -0.88 -9.93 -9.51
C LEU A 144 -0.33 -10.32 -10.89
N GLY A 145 0.55 -9.49 -11.46
CA GLY A 145 1.24 -9.80 -12.71
C GLY A 145 2.06 -11.09 -12.63
N GLY A 146 2.80 -11.29 -11.54
CA GLY A 146 3.54 -12.53 -11.31
C GLY A 146 2.64 -13.76 -11.11
N ILE A 147 1.52 -13.62 -10.39
CA ILE A 147 0.53 -14.69 -10.23
C ILE A 147 -0.07 -15.07 -11.59
N TYR A 148 -0.48 -14.08 -12.39
CA TYR A 148 -1.07 -14.31 -13.71
C TYR A 148 -0.09 -15.00 -14.67
N ASN A 149 1.19 -14.63 -14.59
CA ASN A 149 2.28 -15.24 -15.35
C ASN A 149 2.85 -16.53 -14.70
N GLU A 150 2.16 -17.08 -13.71
CA GLU A 150 2.49 -18.36 -13.04
C GLU A 150 3.89 -18.42 -12.38
N GLU A 151 4.41 -17.30 -11.88
CA GLU A 151 5.68 -17.28 -11.16
C GLU A 151 5.62 -18.19 -9.91
N GLU A 152 6.62 -19.07 -9.73
CA GLU A 152 6.62 -20.04 -8.62
C GLU A 152 6.99 -19.38 -7.28
N GLU A 153 7.88 -18.39 -7.30
CA GLU A 153 8.34 -17.70 -6.11
C GLU A 153 8.44 -16.19 -6.34
N ILE A 154 7.60 -15.43 -5.63
CA ILE A 154 7.56 -13.97 -5.68
C ILE A 154 8.05 -13.42 -4.34
N TRP A 155 9.15 -12.67 -4.39
CA TRP A 155 9.64 -11.92 -3.24
C TRP A 155 9.25 -10.45 -3.41
N GLY A 156 8.72 -9.85 -2.35
CA GLY A 156 8.51 -8.41 -2.25
C GLY A 156 9.43 -7.80 -1.19
N ILE A 157 9.97 -6.61 -1.45
CA ILE A 157 10.60 -5.77 -0.42
C ILE A 157 9.77 -4.51 -0.25
N GLU A 158 9.09 -4.41 0.88
CA GLU A 158 8.26 -3.26 1.23
C GLU A 158 8.99 -2.40 2.28
N MET A 159 9.13 -1.11 2.00
CA MET A 159 9.85 -0.20 2.89
C MET A 159 9.00 0.20 4.08
N ASN A 160 7.69 0.40 3.88
CA ASN A 160 6.80 0.83 4.94
C ASN A 160 6.08 -0.38 5.57
N PRO A 161 6.35 -0.72 6.86
CA PRO A 161 5.72 -1.87 7.52
C PRO A 161 4.19 -1.81 7.54
N ASP A 162 3.59 -0.60 7.52
CA ASP A 162 2.14 -0.46 7.59
C ASP A 162 1.45 -0.97 6.32
N VAL A 163 2.10 -0.92 5.15
CA VAL A 163 1.58 -1.53 3.91
C VAL A 163 1.46 -3.05 4.08
N LYS A 164 2.50 -3.68 4.65
CA LYS A 164 2.50 -5.12 4.93
C LYS A 164 1.41 -5.48 5.94
N ILE A 165 1.26 -4.70 7.01
CA ILE A 165 0.20 -4.90 8.02
C ILE A 165 -1.19 -4.81 7.39
N LEU A 166 -1.42 -3.85 6.49
CA LEU A 166 -2.71 -3.69 5.81
C LEU A 166 -3.03 -4.91 4.93
N LEU A 167 -2.09 -5.37 4.10
CA LEU A 167 -2.33 -6.44 3.14
C LEU A 167 -2.20 -7.86 3.70
N GLU A 168 -1.47 -8.07 4.79
CA GLU A 168 -1.47 -9.35 5.50
C GLU A 168 -2.60 -9.46 6.54
N GLY A 169 -3.20 -8.33 6.94
CA GLY A 169 -4.22 -8.25 7.98
C GLY A 169 -5.54 -7.68 7.47
N ASN A 170 -5.80 -6.40 7.77
CA ASN A 170 -7.12 -5.77 7.63
C ASN A 170 -7.75 -5.87 6.22
N TYR A 171 -6.92 -5.94 5.18
CA TYR A 171 -7.32 -5.99 3.78
C TYR A 171 -6.84 -7.26 3.08
N ALA A 172 -6.42 -8.28 3.85
CA ALA A 172 -6.03 -9.57 3.32
C ALA A 172 -7.16 -10.20 2.49
N ASP A 173 -8.34 -10.37 3.09
CA ASP A 173 -9.50 -10.94 2.40
C ASP A 173 -9.91 -10.11 1.17
N TYR A 174 -9.94 -8.77 1.30
CA TYR A 174 -10.26 -7.86 0.20
C TYR A 174 -9.37 -8.12 -1.02
N SER A 175 -8.08 -8.28 -0.79
CA SER A 175 -7.07 -8.50 -1.83
C SER A 175 -6.98 -9.94 -2.32
N GLY A 176 -7.83 -10.87 -1.86
CA GLY A 176 -7.70 -12.30 -2.17
C GLY A 176 -6.47 -12.93 -1.51
N ASN A 177 -6.04 -12.36 -0.39
CA ASN A 177 -4.95 -12.83 0.45
C ASN A 177 -3.58 -12.92 -0.25
N ILE A 178 -3.34 -12.05 -1.25
CA ILE A 178 -2.16 -12.13 -2.12
C ILE A 178 -0.83 -12.04 -1.36
N TYR A 179 -0.74 -11.32 -0.24
CA TYR A 179 0.50 -11.22 0.53
C TYR A 179 0.79 -12.47 1.37
N ASN A 180 -0.23 -13.28 1.69
CA ASN A 180 -0.10 -14.49 2.48
C ASN A 180 -0.20 -15.78 1.63
N ARG A 181 -0.28 -15.66 0.29
CA ARG A 181 -0.40 -16.82 -0.61
C ARG A 181 0.89 -17.64 -0.61
N GLU A 182 0.76 -18.95 -0.81
CA GLU A 182 1.93 -19.81 -1.01
C GLU A 182 2.77 -19.32 -2.20
N GLY A 183 4.11 -19.35 -2.06
CA GLY A 183 5.04 -18.82 -3.06
C GLY A 183 5.32 -17.33 -2.93
N ILE A 184 4.59 -16.57 -2.10
CA ILE A 184 4.76 -15.13 -1.92
C ILE A 184 5.42 -14.83 -0.56
N LYS A 185 6.49 -14.01 -0.58
CA LYS A 185 7.24 -13.62 0.61
C LYS A 185 7.52 -12.13 0.63
N ILE A 186 7.01 -11.42 1.63
CA ILE A 186 7.20 -9.97 1.78
C ILE A 186 8.20 -9.68 2.90
N LEU A 187 9.34 -9.10 2.53
CA LEU A 187 10.35 -8.57 3.44
C LEU A 187 10.06 -7.10 3.75
N THR A 188 10.30 -6.69 4.99
CA THR A 188 10.25 -5.28 5.38
C THR A 188 11.65 -4.69 5.42
N GLY A 189 11.89 -3.61 4.68
CA GLY A 189 13.17 -2.89 4.71
C GLY A 189 13.43 -2.02 3.49
N GLU A 190 14.55 -1.30 3.51
CA GLU A 190 15.00 -0.52 2.36
C GLU A 190 15.59 -1.44 1.29
N GLY A 191 15.12 -1.32 0.05
CA GLY A 191 15.42 -2.25 -1.05
C GLY A 191 16.91 -2.49 -1.28
N ARG A 192 17.74 -1.44 -1.31
CA ARG A 192 19.19 -1.57 -1.55
C ARG A 192 19.90 -2.25 -0.39
N SER A 193 19.50 -1.93 0.83
CA SER A 193 20.05 -2.49 2.05
C SER A 193 19.74 -3.98 2.18
N ILE A 194 18.50 -4.38 1.89
CA ILE A 194 18.10 -5.80 1.86
C ILE A 194 18.86 -6.55 0.75
N LEU A 195 18.91 -5.99 -0.46
CA LEU A 195 19.64 -6.60 -1.58
C LEU A 195 21.13 -6.84 -1.26
N LYS A 196 21.79 -5.86 -0.64
CA LYS A 196 23.20 -6.00 -0.23
C LYS A 196 23.39 -7.07 0.86
N GLY A 197 22.37 -7.32 1.68
CA GLY A 197 22.39 -8.35 2.71
C GLY A 197 22.17 -9.76 2.15
N LEU A 198 21.45 -9.91 1.04
CA LEU A 198 21.18 -11.20 0.40
C LEU A 198 22.40 -11.82 -0.32
N GLU A 199 23.43 -11.02 -0.61
CA GLU A 199 24.69 -11.49 -1.22
C GLU A 199 25.70 -12.05 -0.19
N GLN A 200 25.41 -11.96 1.12
CA GLN A 200 26.27 -12.44 2.20
C GLN A 200 25.76 -13.77 2.77
#